data_AF-A0A1I0BEI9-F1
#
_entry.id   AF-A0A1I0BEI9-F1
#
_cell.length_a   1.000
_cell.length_b   1.000
_cell.length_c   1.000
_cell.angle_alpha   90.00
_cell.angle_beta   90.00
_cell.angle_gamma   90.00
#
_symmetry.space_group_name_H-M   'P 1'
#
loop_
_entity.id
_entity.type
_entity.pdbx_description
1 polymer ?
#
loop_
_entity_poly.entity_id
_entity_poly.type
_entity_poly.pdbx_seq_one_letter_code
_entity_poly.pdbx_strand_id
1 'polypeptide(L)'
;MEVFNLYIAGAMSGIPHTTYKPRRNNIKNKLENYYNNNSNSYPYILYVTDPSDYYNYDNQVHKSEKEVMNFELNRVRHSNLIVVDFYESYSLGTMTELTVAHEHRIPIIGINDRENVLHPWQIEMCERIFNSIDDAVMYIGEFYLS
;
A
#
# COMPACT_ATOMS: atom_id res chain seq x y z
N MET A 1 -21.11 -7.71 -7.91
CA MET A 1 -20.37 -6.45 -7.74
C MET A 1 -18.92 -6.85 -7.56
N GLU A 2 -18.03 -6.38 -8.41
CA GLU A 2 -16.61 -6.73 -8.33
C GLU A 2 -15.96 -6.06 -7.12
N VAL A 3 -14.78 -6.52 -6.70
CA VAL A 3 -14.03 -5.90 -5.60
C VAL A 3 -12.73 -5.35 -6.17
N PHE A 4 -12.48 -4.06 -5.95
CA PHE A 4 -11.21 -3.42 -6.24
C PHE A 4 -10.34 -3.48 -4.97
N ASN A 5 -9.38 -4.40 -4.95
CA ASN A 5 -8.46 -4.61 -3.84
C ASN A 5 -7.26 -3.66 -3.95
N LEU A 6 -7.12 -2.75 -3.00
CA LEU A 6 -5.96 -1.85 -2.88
C LEU A 6 -5.16 -2.25 -1.65
N TYR A 7 -3.85 -2.45 -1.80
CA TYR A 7 -2.98 -2.84 -0.69
C TYR A 7 -2.00 -1.73 -0.33
N ILE A 8 -1.90 -1.41 0.97
CA ILE A 8 -0.96 -0.41 1.48
C ILE A 8 0.33 -1.10 1.92
N ALA A 9 1.36 -0.97 1.10
CA ALA A 9 2.72 -1.40 1.39
C ALA A 9 3.50 -0.30 2.13
N GLY A 10 4.59 -0.68 2.79
CA GLY A 10 5.46 0.24 3.52
C GLY A 10 6.10 -0.40 4.73
N ALA A 11 7.19 0.18 5.21
CA ALA A 11 7.93 -0.35 6.33
C ALA A 11 7.09 -0.41 7.61
N MET A 12 7.23 -1.52 8.34
CA MET A 12 6.71 -1.68 9.71
C MET A 12 7.83 -2.05 10.69
N SER A 13 8.82 -2.83 10.22
CA SER A 13 10.01 -3.15 11.01
C SER A 13 10.86 -1.90 11.22
N GLY A 14 11.38 -1.72 12.44
CA GLY A 14 12.25 -0.58 12.78
C GLY A 14 11.51 0.75 12.97
N ILE A 15 10.18 0.76 12.85
CA ILE A 15 9.35 1.96 12.99
C ILE A 15 8.31 1.73 14.08
N PRO A 16 8.14 2.66 15.04
CA PRO A 16 7.09 2.54 16.04
C PRO A 16 5.70 2.44 15.40
N HIS A 17 4.81 1.62 15.97
CA HIS A 17 3.41 1.53 15.56
C HIS A 17 2.72 2.91 15.55
N THR A 18 3.06 3.77 16.51
CA THR A 18 2.58 5.17 16.60
C THR A 18 3.05 6.06 15.45
N THR A 19 4.00 5.62 14.62
CA THR A 19 4.50 6.35 13.45
C THR A 19 3.89 5.83 12.16
N TYR A 20 3.97 4.52 11.89
CA TYR A 20 3.47 3.98 10.61
C TYR A 20 1.94 3.89 10.58
N LYS A 21 1.28 3.58 11.70
CA LYS A 21 -0.17 3.32 11.71
C LYS A 21 -1.00 4.56 11.39
N PRO A 22 -0.72 5.75 11.98
CA PRO A 22 -1.46 6.96 11.63
C PRO A 22 -1.34 7.33 10.15
N ARG A 23 -0.16 7.09 9.54
CA ARG A 23 0.05 7.36 8.11
C ARG A 23 -0.77 6.42 7.23
N ARG A 24 -0.75 5.12 7.53
CA ARG A 24 -1.59 4.12 6.84
C ARG A 24 -3.08 4.43 6.96
N ASN A 25 -3.54 4.78 8.17
CA ASN A 25 -4.92 5.22 8.40
C ASN A 25 -5.26 6.48 7.61
N ASN A 26 -4.34 7.45 7.51
CA ASN A 26 -4.54 8.66 6.72
C ASN A 26 -4.72 8.33 5.22
N ILE A 27 -3.83 7.52 4.66
CA ILE A 27 -3.91 7.06 3.26
C ILE A 27 -5.24 6.32 3.02
N LYS A 28 -5.57 5.34 3.88
CA LYS A 28 -6.80 4.56 3.79
C LYS A 28 -8.05 5.43 3.84
N ASN A 29 -8.16 6.30 4.84
CA ASN A 29 -9.32 7.17 5.01
C ASN A 29 -9.47 8.13 3.82
N LYS A 30 -8.38 8.66 3.26
CA LYS A 30 -8.44 9.56 2.10
C LYS A 30 -8.92 8.82 0.84
N LEU A 31 -8.44 7.60 0.60
CA LEU A 31 -8.90 6.76 -0.51
C LEU A 31 -10.38 6.40 -0.37
N GLU A 32 -10.79 5.95 0.81
CA GLU A 32 -12.18 5.57 1.09
C GLU A 32 -13.12 6.79 0.99
N ASN A 33 -12.71 7.96 1.48
CA ASN A 33 -13.49 9.19 1.35
C ASN A 33 -13.61 9.64 -0.11
N TYR A 34 -12.51 9.60 -0.88
CA TYR A 34 -12.56 9.90 -2.31
C TYR A 34 -13.55 8.98 -3.01
N TYR A 35 -13.43 7.67 -2.79
CA TYR A 35 -14.31 6.68 -3.38
C TYR A 35 -15.78 6.91 -2.98
N ASN A 36 -16.07 7.06 -1.70
CA ASN A 36 -17.44 7.22 -1.20
C ASN A 36 -18.13 8.47 -1.77
N ASN A 37 -17.41 9.59 -1.89
CA ASN A 37 -17.93 10.83 -2.45
C ASN A 37 -18.28 10.72 -3.95
N ASN A 38 -17.76 9.71 -4.65
CA ASN A 38 -17.99 9.46 -6.08
C ASN A 38 -18.70 8.11 -6.35
N SER A 39 -19.03 7.35 -5.29
CA SER A 39 -19.35 5.91 -5.35
C SER A 39 -20.66 5.52 -6.03
N ASN A 40 -21.62 6.45 -6.17
CA ASN A 40 -22.94 6.16 -6.75
C ASN A 40 -22.89 5.66 -8.21
N SER A 41 -21.72 5.70 -8.85
CA SER A 41 -21.51 5.35 -10.25
C SER A 41 -20.52 4.19 -10.48
N TYR A 42 -19.91 3.61 -9.45
CA TYR A 42 -18.84 2.61 -9.62
C TYR A 42 -19.37 1.17 -9.66
N PRO A 43 -18.88 0.30 -10.58
CA PRO A 43 -19.35 -1.08 -10.71
C PRO A 43 -18.71 -2.07 -9.71
N TYR A 44 -17.88 -1.59 -8.79
CA TYR A 44 -17.12 -2.37 -7.82
C TYR A 44 -17.19 -1.79 -6.42
N ILE A 45 -16.79 -2.58 -5.42
CA ILE A 45 -16.53 -2.13 -4.04
C ILE A 45 -15.02 -1.91 -3.89
N LEU A 46 -14.62 -0.76 -3.35
CA LEU A 46 -13.23 -0.55 -2.92
C LEU A 46 -12.95 -1.28 -1.60
N TYR A 47 -11.88 -2.08 -1.56
CA TYR A 47 -11.38 -2.71 -0.36
C TYR A 47 -9.91 -2.36 -0.12
N VAL A 48 -9.65 -1.51 0.88
CA VAL A 48 -8.29 -1.06 1.23
C VAL A 48 -7.71 -1.92 2.36
N THR A 49 -6.70 -2.72 2.01
CA THR A 49 -5.96 -3.59 2.94
C THR A 49 -4.77 -2.84 3.54
N ASP A 50 -4.71 -2.83 4.87
CA ASP A 50 -3.50 -2.56 5.63
C ASP A 50 -3.00 -3.87 6.27
N PRO A 51 -1.83 -4.42 5.90
CA PRO A 51 -1.30 -5.65 6.52
C PRO A 51 -1.14 -5.55 8.04
N SER A 52 -0.91 -4.34 8.57
CA SER A 52 -0.70 -4.12 9.99
C SER A 52 -1.97 -4.38 10.84
N ASP A 53 -3.15 -4.45 10.21
CA ASP A 53 -4.41 -4.83 10.87
C ASP A 53 -4.44 -6.32 11.23
N TYR A 54 -3.56 -7.13 10.64
CA TYR A 54 -3.55 -8.60 10.79
C TYR A 54 -2.32 -9.09 11.55
N TYR A 55 -1.13 -8.73 11.08
CA TYR A 55 0.13 -9.07 11.72
C TYR A 55 0.91 -7.79 12.00
N ASN A 56 1.35 -7.61 13.24
CA ASN A 56 2.15 -6.48 13.65
C ASN A 56 3.12 -6.87 14.77
N TYR A 57 4.05 -5.97 15.08
CA TYR A 57 5.10 -6.21 16.06
C TYR A 57 4.62 -6.06 17.51
N ASP A 58 3.48 -5.41 17.75
CA ASP A 58 2.93 -5.20 19.09
C ASP A 58 2.17 -6.44 19.59
N ASN A 59 1.50 -7.16 18.69
CA ASN A 59 0.73 -8.36 18.99
C ASN A 59 1.11 -9.51 18.05
N GLN A 60 2.15 -10.26 18.43
CA GLN A 60 2.63 -11.41 17.66
C GLN A 60 1.72 -12.63 17.86
N VAL A 61 0.74 -12.76 16.98
CA VAL A 61 -0.20 -13.90 16.94
C VAL A 61 0.22 -15.02 15.98
N HIS A 62 1.21 -14.76 15.11
CA HIS A 62 1.72 -15.72 14.14
C HIS A 62 2.60 -16.78 14.79
N LYS A 63 2.68 -17.96 14.16
CA LYS A 63 3.53 -19.06 14.62
C LYS A 63 4.87 -19.13 13.89
N SER A 64 5.00 -18.43 12.76
CA SER A 64 6.24 -18.37 11.98
C SER A 64 6.25 -17.17 11.04
N GLU A 65 7.44 -16.66 10.70
CA GLU A 65 7.59 -15.61 9.69
C GLU A 65 7.08 -16.04 8.30
N LYS A 66 7.12 -17.36 8.01
CA LYS A 66 6.55 -17.93 6.80
C LYS A 66 5.04 -17.69 6.70
N GLU A 67 4.32 -17.70 7.82
CA GLU A 67 2.88 -17.44 7.88
C GLU A 67 2.58 -16.00 7.46
N VAL A 68 3.28 -15.03 8.07
CA VAL A 68 3.16 -13.60 7.77
C VAL A 68 3.51 -13.34 6.30
N MET A 69 4.67 -13.83 5.85
CA MET A 69 5.13 -13.68 4.47
C MET A 69 4.12 -14.24 3.46
N ASN A 70 3.61 -15.46 3.69
CA ASN A 70 2.63 -16.05 2.78
C ASN A 70 1.32 -15.26 2.78
N PHE A 71 0.89 -14.77 3.93
CA PHE A 71 -0.33 -13.96 4.05
C PHE A 71 -0.21 -12.64 3.28
N GLU A 72 0.85 -11.86 3.54
CA GLU A 72 1.08 -10.56 2.91
C GLU A 72 1.26 -10.71 1.40
N LEU A 73 2.15 -11.61 0.94
CA LEU A 73 2.38 -11.82 -0.49
C LEU A 73 1.15 -12.41 -1.21
N ASN A 74 0.30 -13.18 -0.53
CA ASN A 74 -0.96 -13.60 -1.14
C ASN A 74 -1.88 -12.40 -1.37
N ARG A 75 -1.97 -11.45 -0.44
CA ARG A 75 -2.78 -10.24 -0.64
C ARG A 75 -2.22 -9.34 -1.74
N VAL A 76 -0.91 -9.18 -1.80
CA VAL A 76 -0.25 -8.47 -2.91
C VAL A 76 -0.67 -9.06 -4.25
N ARG A 77 -0.53 -10.39 -4.44
CA ARG A 77 -0.89 -11.05 -5.72
C ARG A 77 -2.35 -10.93 -6.14
N HIS A 78 -3.26 -10.65 -5.20
CA HIS A 78 -4.69 -10.51 -5.46
C HIS A 78 -5.15 -9.04 -5.40
N SER A 79 -4.21 -8.09 -5.39
CA SER A 79 -4.51 -6.66 -5.43
C SER A 79 -4.66 -6.18 -6.86
N ASN A 80 -5.53 -5.19 -7.05
CA ASN A 80 -5.65 -4.42 -8.29
C ASN A 80 -4.65 -3.25 -8.32
N LEU A 81 -4.22 -2.77 -7.16
CA LEU A 81 -3.30 -1.64 -7.01
C LEU A 81 -2.50 -1.76 -5.71
N ILE A 82 -1.22 -1.40 -5.76
CA ILE A 82 -0.39 -1.19 -4.57
C ILE A 82 -0.16 0.30 -4.36
N VAL A 83 -0.32 0.76 -3.12
CA VAL A 83 0.16 2.07 -2.68
C VAL A 83 1.28 1.84 -1.68
N VAL A 84 2.48 2.37 -1.95
CA VAL A 84 3.63 2.20 -1.07
C VAL A 84 4.02 3.52 -0.40
N ASP A 85 4.05 3.51 0.92
CA ASP A 85 4.56 4.62 1.73
C ASP A 85 6.07 4.45 1.99
N PHE A 86 6.88 5.27 1.32
CA PHE A 86 8.34 5.29 1.47
C PHE A 86 8.81 6.15 2.64
N TYR A 87 7.98 6.39 3.66
CA TYR A 87 8.39 7.10 4.89
C TYR A 87 9.72 6.60 5.45
N GLU A 88 9.92 5.27 5.41
CA GLU A 88 11.19 4.59 5.59
C GLU A 88 11.46 3.76 4.33
N SER A 89 12.48 4.16 3.56
CA SER A 89 12.74 3.56 2.25
C SER A 89 13.47 2.22 2.34
N TYR A 90 14.14 1.92 3.46
CA TYR A 90 14.87 0.67 3.64
C TYR A 90 14.01 -0.40 4.33
N SER A 91 13.24 -1.13 3.53
CA SER A 91 12.41 -2.25 4.01
C SER A 91 12.50 -3.45 3.07
N LEU A 92 13.09 -4.54 3.56
CA LEU A 92 13.21 -5.79 2.80
C LEU A 92 11.84 -6.42 2.51
N GLY A 93 10.92 -6.36 3.47
CA GLY A 93 9.54 -6.81 3.29
C GLY A 93 8.86 -6.04 2.17
N THR A 94 8.92 -4.71 2.22
CA THR A 94 8.32 -3.83 1.22
C THR A 94 8.94 -4.03 -0.15
N MET A 95 10.27 -4.13 -0.26
CA MET A 95 10.92 -4.43 -1.54
C MET A 95 10.45 -5.77 -2.12
N THR A 96 10.21 -6.77 -1.27
CA THR A 96 9.66 -8.07 -1.70
C THR A 96 8.21 -7.93 -2.19
N GLU A 97 7.38 -7.15 -1.50
CA GLU A 97 6.01 -6.82 -1.92
C GLU A 97 6.00 -6.14 -3.29
N LEU A 98 6.86 -5.11 -3.50
CA LEU A 98 6.97 -4.40 -4.76
C LEU A 98 7.44 -5.31 -5.90
N THR A 99 8.42 -6.18 -5.63
CA THR A 99 8.91 -7.13 -6.62
C THR A 99 7.80 -8.08 -7.06
N VAL A 100 7.03 -8.63 -6.11
CA VAL A 100 5.90 -9.52 -6.42
C VAL A 100 4.80 -8.79 -7.19
N ALA A 101 4.46 -7.57 -6.80
CA ALA A 101 3.49 -6.76 -7.52
C ALA A 101 3.93 -6.47 -8.96
N HIS A 102 5.19 -6.07 -9.16
CA HIS A 102 5.78 -5.81 -10.47
C HIS A 102 5.74 -7.06 -11.38
N GLU A 103 6.18 -8.22 -10.87
CA GLU A 103 6.15 -9.48 -11.65
C GLU A 103 4.72 -9.92 -12.01
N HIS A 104 3.75 -9.56 -11.19
CA HIS A 104 2.33 -9.81 -11.45
C HIS A 104 1.64 -8.69 -12.24
N ARG A 105 2.39 -7.66 -12.68
CA ARG A 105 1.89 -6.49 -13.43
C ARG A 105 0.80 -5.73 -12.68
N ILE A 106 0.91 -5.68 -11.35
CA ILE A 106 0.04 -4.89 -10.50
C ILE A 106 0.66 -3.50 -10.40
N PRO A 107 -0.07 -2.43 -10.77
CA PRO A 107 0.45 -1.07 -10.71
C PRO A 107 0.82 -0.68 -9.28
N ILE A 108 1.91 0.08 -9.14
CA ILE A 108 2.44 0.55 -7.86
C ILE A 108 2.53 2.07 -7.88
N ILE A 109 1.88 2.72 -6.90
CA ILE A 109 1.96 4.17 -6.68
C ILE A 109 2.74 4.45 -5.40
N GLY A 110 3.82 5.21 -5.53
CA GLY A 110 4.70 5.56 -4.43
C GLY A 110 4.39 6.90 -3.78
N ILE A 111 4.59 6.98 -2.47
CA ILE A 111 4.53 8.21 -1.69
C ILE A 111 5.89 8.41 -1.01
N ASN A 112 6.61 9.46 -1.38
CA ASN A 112 7.93 9.83 -0.85
C ASN A 112 7.94 11.29 -0.37
N ASP A 113 7.07 11.62 0.58
CA ASP A 113 6.88 12.98 1.12
C ASP A 113 8.06 13.53 1.93
N ARG A 114 9.08 12.70 2.20
CA ARG A 114 10.34 13.11 2.84
C ARG A 114 11.51 13.22 1.87
N GLU A 115 11.26 13.01 0.57
CA GLU A 115 12.31 13.01 -0.46
C GLU A 115 13.46 12.05 -0.11
N ASN A 116 13.13 10.89 0.48
CA ASN A 116 14.10 9.87 0.81
C ASN A 116 14.83 9.42 -0.46
N VAL A 117 16.11 9.06 -0.32
CA VAL A 117 16.86 8.41 -1.40
C VAL A 117 16.28 7.02 -1.59
N LEU A 118 15.67 6.80 -2.75
CA LEU A 118 15.10 5.51 -3.14
C LEU A 118 16.12 4.71 -3.94
N HIS A 119 16.09 3.39 -3.76
CA HIS A 119 16.83 2.48 -4.61
C HIS A 119 16.27 2.58 -6.06
N PRO A 120 17.10 2.48 -7.11
CA PRO A 120 16.63 2.56 -8.49
C PRO A 120 15.48 1.61 -8.79
N TRP A 121 15.50 0.38 -8.27
CA TRP A 121 14.40 -0.57 -8.49
C TRP A 121 13.09 -0.16 -7.81
N GLN A 122 13.13 0.59 -6.71
CA GLN A 122 11.90 1.15 -6.14
C GLN A 122 11.29 2.20 -7.08
N ILE A 123 12.13 2.94 -7.81
CA ILE A 123 11.69 3.92 -8.80
C ILE A 123 11.13 3.20 -10.03
N GLU A 124 11.89 2.27 -10.60
CA GLU A 124 11.51 1.54 -11.82
C GLU A 124 10.25 0.68 -11.65
N MET A 125 9.99 0.15 -10.45
CA MET A 125 8.78 -0.63 -10.18
C MET A 125 7.54 0.24 -9.95
N CYS A 126 7.69 1.54 -9.64
CA CYS A 126 6.56 2.44 -9.46
C CYS A 126 6.11 3.05 -10.79
N GLU A 127 4.81 3.04 -11.06
CA GLU A 127 4.22 3.78 -12.20
C GLU A 127 4.41 5.29 -12.01
N ARG A 128 4.28 5.74 -10.76
CA ARG A 128 4.51 7.13 -10.38
C ARG A 128 4.81 7.25 -8.88
N ILE A 129 5.66 8.21 -8.53
CA ILE A 129 5.99 8.56 -7.16
C ILE A 129 5.58 10.01 -6.91
N PHE A 130 4.92 10.26 -5.78
CA PHE A 130 4.45 11.57 -5.35
C PHE A 130 5.15 12.00 -4.07
N ASN A 131 5.34 13.31 -3.89
CA ASN A 131 5.90 13.88 -2.67
C ASN A 131 4.79 14.30 -1.67
N SER A 132 3.55 13.84 -1.89
CA SER A 132 2.39 14.15 -1.07
C SER A 132 1.40 12.99 -1.07
N ILE A 133 0.85 12.66 0.09
CA ILE A 133 -0.26 11.71 0.21
C ILE A 133 -1.47 12.20 -0.58
N ASP A 134 -1.76 13.51 -0.55
CA ASP A 134 -2.93 14.08 -1.22
C ASP A 134 -2.85 13.94 -2.74
N ASP A 135 -1.70 14.25 -3.33
CA ASP A 135 -1.52 14.16 -4.78
C ASP A 135 -1.58 12.70 -5.26
N ALA A 136 -1.01 11.77 -4.47
CA ALA A 136 -1.10 10.34 -4.75
C ALA A 136 -2.55 9.85 -4.70
N VAL A 137 -3.31 10.20 -3.65
CA VAL A 137 -4.71 9.80 -3.52
C VAL A 137 -5.57 10.39 -4.63
N MET A 138 -5.35 11.66 -4.99
CA MET A 138 -6.08 12.30 -6.09
C MET A 138 -5.81 11.57 -7.42
N TYR A 139 -4.55 11.27 -7.71
CA TYR A 139 -4.19 10.51 -8.91
C TYR A 139 -4.78 9.09 -8.91
N ILE A 140 -4.72 8.38 -7.79
CA ILE A 140 -5.34 7.05 -7.66
C ILE A 140 -6.84 7.14 -7.91
N GLY A 141 -7.49 8.13 -7.30
CA GLY A 141 -8.91 8.41 -7.47
C GLY A 141 -9.30 8.64 -8.93
N GLU A 142 -8.56 9.50 -9.63
CA GLU A 142 -8.85 9.89 -11.01
C GLU A 142 -8.59 8.79 -12.04
N PHE A 143 -7.55 7.97 -11.84
CA PHE A 143 -7.07 7.04 -12.87
C PHE A 143 -7.33 5.56 -12.59
N TYR A 144 -7.51 5.18 -11.32
CA TYR A 144 -7.68 3.77 -10.93
C TYR A 144 -9.01 3.49 -10.26
N LEU A 145 -9.61 4.50 -9.63
CA LEU A 145 -10.91 4.39 -8.96
C LEU A 145 -12.07 5.05 -9.74
N SER A 146 -11.85 5.45 -10.99
CA SER A 146 -12.87 6.06 -11.85
C SER A 146 -13.59 5.06 -12.75
#